data_AF-A0A497TM30-F1
#
_entry.id   AF-A0A497TM30-F1
#
_cell.length_a   1.000
_cell.length_b   1.000
_cell.length_c   1.000
_cell.angle_alpha   90.00
_cell.angle_beta   90.00
_cell.angle_gamma   90.00
#
_symmetry.space_group_name_H-M   'P 1'
#
loop_
_entity.id
_entity.type
_entity.pdbx_description
1 polymer ?
#
loop_
_entity_poly.entity_id
_entity_poly.type
_entity_poly.pdbx_seq_one_letter_code
_entity_poly.pdbx_strand_id
1 'polypeptide(L)'
;MVKKYTLKECIELYKKSGKRNAEYLFNWLRNIYDFCYLPCIDEKYKDILADDKTKLTIVDVLIDDLADNYKLRNEKLLEESIKIPFSSQKNITDNYLKIIQKIWVDCFRSIKQYPAYKKFKTLFFFDLTQTLNSMRYSYLLNKIKIGNSLENKMHLPHGVMVLLHSDMDLMCSSKFNENELKYLRPFLYLAQEISHIGNLLNTYPREII
;
A
#
# COMPACT_ATOMS: atom_id res chain seq x y z
N MET A 1 -24.06 -2.02 -10.84
CA MET A 1 -23.47 -1.41 -9.62
C MET A 1 -22.28 -2.26 -9.19
N VAL A 2 -21.13 -1.66 -8.86
CA VAL A 2 -19.96 -2.40 -8.36
C VAL A 2 -20.16 -2.72 -6.87
N LYS A 3 -20.02 -4.00 -6.49
CA LYS A 3 -20.19 -4.48 -5.12
C LYS A 3 -19.26 -3.71 -4.16
N LYS A 4 -19.79 -3.30 -2.99
CA LYS A 4 -18.99 -2.80 -1.86
C LYS A 4 -18.50 -3.97 -1.02
N TYR A 5 -17.23 -3.95 -0.65
CA TYR A 5 -16.64 -4.97 0.21
C TYR A 5 -16.36 -4.38 1.59
N THR A 6 -16.72 -5.11 2.63
CA THR A 6 -16.24 -4.86 3.99
C THR A 6 -14.76 -5.24 4.10
N LEU A 7 -14.05 -4.72 5.12
CA LEU A 7 -12.66 -5.14 5.37
C LEU A 7 -12.56 -6.67 5.54
N LYS A 8 -13.50 -7.29 6.26
CA LYS A 8 -13.57 -8.74 6.44
C LYS A 8 -13.69 -9.47 5.10
N GLU A 9 -14.54 -9.02 4.18
CA GLU A 9 -14.64 -9.62 2.85
C GLU A 9 -13.35 -9.45 2.03
N CYS A 10 -12.64 -8.33 2.17
CA CYS A 10 -11.33 -8.15 1.53
C CYS A 10 -10.28 -9.13 2.09
N ILE A 11 -10.28 -9.38 3.40
CA ILE A 11 -9.42 -10.39 4.04
C ILE A 11 -9.78 -11.80 3.53
N GLU A 12 -11.06 -12.13 3.38
CA GLU A 12 -11.49 -13.40 2.79
C GLU A 12 -11.11 -13.54 1.31
N LEU A 13 -11.11 -12.44 0.55
CA LEU A 13 -10.58 -12.44 -0.81
C LEU A 13 -9.07 -12.68 -0.83
N TYR A 14 -8.32 -12.04 0.06
CA TYR A 14 -6.87 -12.25 0.20
C TYR A 14 -6.55 -13.73 0.47
N LYS A 15 -7.25 -14.38 1.41
CA LYS A 15 -7.02 -15.79 1.78
C LYS A 15 -7.09 -16.78 0.62
N LYS A 16 -7.76 -16.43 -0.49
CA LYS A 16 -7.84 -17.27 -1.70
C LYS A 16 -6.53 -17.35 -2.49
N SER A 17 -5.59 -16.45 -2.25
CA SER A 17 -4.37 -16.34 -3.07
C SER A 17 -3.12 -15.98 -2.27
N GLY A 18 -3.26 -15.18 -1.22
CA GLY A 18 -2.19 -14.79 -0.32
C GLY A 18 -1.68 -15.94 0.56
N LYS A 19 -0.49 -15.75 1.14
CA LYS A 19 0.21 -16.78 1.93
C LYS A 19 0.52 -16.36 3.37
N ARG A 20 0.29 -15.10 3.74
CA ARG A 20 0.54 -14.60 5.09
C ARG A 20 -0.61 -14.98 6.03
N ASN A 21 -0.37 -14.90 7.35
CA ASN A 21 -1.44 -15.04 8.33
C ASN A 21 -2.36 -13.81 8.28
N ALA A 22 -3.35 -13.88 7.38
CA ALA A 22 -4.18 -12.75 6.97
C ALA A 22 -4.96 -12.13 8.13
N GLU A 23 -5.54 -12.96 9.00
CA GLU A 23 -6.35 -12.47 10.12
C GLU A 23 -5.49 -11.71 11.12
N TYR A 24 -4.35 -12.29 11.52
CA TYR A 24 -3.44 -11.62 12.43
C TYR A 24 -2.90 -10.32 11.83
N LEU A 25 -2.34 -10.40 10.61
CA LEU A 25 -1.66 -9.27 9.97
C LEU A 25 -2.62 -8.09 9.73
N PHE A 26 -3.77 -8.32 9.09
CA PHE A 26 -4.63 -7.22 8.69
C PHE A 26 -5.46 -6.66 9.85
N ASN A 27 -5.81 -7.46 10.87
CA ASN A 27 -6.41 -6.92 12.09
C ASN A 27 -5.41 -6.09 12.89
N TRP A 28 -4.14 -6.53 12.98
CA TRP A 28 -3.09 -5.76 13.62
C TRP A 28 -2.81 -4.43 12.89
N LEU A 29 -2.71 -4.44 11.57
CA LEU A 29 -2.54 -3.22 10.76
C LEU A 29 -3.73 -2.27 10.91
N ARG A 30 -4.95 -2.80 10.88
CA ARG A 30 -6.16 -2.02 11.12
C ARG A 30 -6.15 -1.33 12.49
N ASN A 31 -5.70 -2.03 13.53
CA ASN A 31 -5.54 -1.44 14.85
C ASN A 31 -4.47 -0.34 14.86
N ILE A 32 -3.34 -0.52 14.17
CA ILE A 32 -2.32 0.53 14.01
C ILE A 32 -2.92 1.77 13.36
N TYR A 33 -3.66 1.60 12.25
CA TYR A 33 -4.22 2.72 11.52
C TYR A 33 -5.37 3.42 12.27
N ASP A 34 -5.89 2.83 13.35
CA ASP A 34 -6.86 3.47 14.25
C ASP A 34 -6.23 4.49 15.22
N PHE A 35 -4.90 4.54 15.31
CA PHE A 35 -4.20 5.57 16.10
C PHE A 35 -2.99 6.19 15.39
N CYS A 36 -2.55 5.63 14.26
CA CYS A 36 -1.44 6.13 13.46
C CYS A 36 -1.94 6.88 12.22
N TYR A 37 -2.28 8.16 12.42
CA TYR A 37 -2.72 9.09 11.38
C TYR A 37 -2.30 10.53 11.72
N LEU A 38 -2.31 11.43 10.74
CA LEU A 38 -2.02 12.84 10.97
C LEU A 38 -3.08 13.49 11.90
N PRO A 39 -2.69 14.33 12.85
CA PRO A 39 -3.62 14.93 13.83
C PRO A 39 -4.64 15.91 13.22
N CYS A 40 -4.52 16.21 11.92
CA CYS A 40 -5.38 17.14 11.21
C CYS A 40 -6.54 16.48 10.44
N ILE A 41 -6.69 15.15 10.51
CA ILE A 41 -7.82 14.46 9.87
C ILE A 41 -9.15 14.91 10.48
N ASP A 42 -10.22 14.97 9.68
CA ASP A 42 -11.55 15.18 10.24
C ASP A 42 -12.00 13.87 10.94
N GLU A 43 -12.38 13.96 12.22
CA GLU A 43 -12.70 12.80 13.09
C GLU A 43 -13.71 11.81 12.46
N LYS A 44 -14.67 12.33 11.68
CA LYS A 44 -15.69 11.53 10.98
C LYS A 44 -15.12 10.53 9.96
N TYR A 45 -13.89 10.72 9.49
CA TYR A 45 -13.23 9.80 8.56
C TYR A 45 -12.30 8.80 9.24
N LYS A 46 -12.03 8.92 10.54
CA LYS A 46 -11.04 8.09 11.24
C LYS A 46 -11.24 6.59 11.02
N ASP A 47 -12.45 6.10 11.26
CA ASP A 47 -12.78 4.66 11.15
C ASP A 47 -12.67 4.14 9.72
N ILE A 48 -13.26 4.87 8.75
CA ILE A 48 -13.22 4.49 7.34
C ILE A 48 -11.82 4.60 6.73
N LEU A 49 -11.02 5.57 7.18
CA LEU A 49 -9.62 5.74 6.79
C LEU A 49 -8.77 4.54 7.24
N ALA A 50 -8.97 4.07 8.47
CA ALA A 50 -8.27 2.89 8.97
C ALA A 50 -8.65 1.63 8.16
N ASP A 51 -9.93 1.46 7.81
CA ASP A 51 -10.40 0.40 6.91
C ASP A 51 -9.76 0.50 5.52
N ASP A 52 -9.78 1.68 4.91
CA ASP A 52 -9.28 1.89 3.56
C ASP A 52 -7.76 1.75 3.46
N LYS A 53 -7.00 2.24 4.46
CA LYS A 53 -5.54 1.98 4.57
C LYS A 53 -5.27 0.48 4.64
N THR A 54 -6.04 -0.25 5.45
CA THR A 54 -5.88 -1.70 5.56
C THR A 54 -6.18 -2.41 4.24
N LYS A 55 -7.26 -2.02 3.53
CA LYS A 55 -7.58 -2.56 2.20
C LYS A 55 -6.48 -2.26 1.18
N LEU A 56 -5.90 -1.07 1.24
CA LEU A 56 -4.78 -0.68 0.39
C LEU A 56 -3.53 -1.52 0.71
N THR A 57 -3.24 -1.77 1.99
CA THR A 57 -2.16 -2.68 2.39
C THR A 57 -2.42 -4.13 1.97
N ILE A 58 -3.68 -4.59 1.91
CA ILE A 58 -3.98 -5.93 1.34
C ILE A 58 -3.58 -6.00 -0.14
N VAL A 59 -3.86 -4.94 -0.91
CA VAL A 59 -3.44 -4.85 -2.32
C VAL A 59 -1.92 -4.83 -2.43
N ASP A 60 -1.27 -4.00 -1.63
CA ASP A 60 0.19 -3.91 -1.54
C ASP A 60 0.83 -5.27 -1.27
N VAL A 61 0.40 -5.97 -0.22
CA VAL A 61 0.91 -7.28 0.16
C VAL A 61 0.73 -8.32 -0.96
N LEU A 62 -0.40 -8.30 -1.68
CA LEU A 62 -0.61 -9.21 -2.82
C LEU A 62 0.38 -8.94 -3.95
N ILE A 63 0.72 -7.68 -4.21
CA ILE A 63 1.67 -7.32 -5.27
C ILE A 63 3.11 -7.60 -4.81
N ASP A 64 3.44 -7.23 -3.57
CA ASP A 64 4.73 -7.46 -2.92
C ASP A 64 5.11 -8.95 -2.88
N ASP A 65 4.15 -9.83 -2.56
CA ASP A 65 4.37 -11.28 -2.58
C ASP A 65 4.78 -11.80 -3.99
N LEU A 66 4.41 -11.11 -5.09
CA LEU A 66 4.86 -11.48 -6.45
C LEU A 66 6.30 -11.05 -6.75
N ALA A 67 6.87 -10.14 -5.97
CA ALA A 67 8.25 -9.72 -6.04
C ALA A 67 9.14 -10.56 -5.11
N ASP A 68 8.72 -10.70 -3.85
CA ASP A 68 9.64 -11.11 -2.78
C ASP A 68 9.50 -12.56 -2.38
N ASN A 69 8.26 -13.07 -2.34
CA ASN A 69 8.02 -14.44 -1.90
C ASN A 69 8.52 -15.45 -2.94
N TYR A 70 9.57 -16.19 -2.62
CA TYR A 70 10.19 -17.18 -3.52
C TYR A 70 9.19 -18.17 -4.16
N LYS A 71 8.10 -18.54 -3.46
CA LYS A 71 7.09 -19.48 -3.97
C LYS A 71 6.05 -18.84 -4.88
N LEU A 72 5.81 -17.53 -4.74
CA LEU A 72 4.81 -16.79 -5.51
C LEU A 72 5.42 -15.90 -6.59
N ARG A 73 6.73 -15.67 -6.53
CA ARG A 73 7.43 -14.74 -7.40
C ARG A 73 7.10 -14.95 -8.87
N ASN A 74 6.58 -13.90 -9.52
CA ASN A 74 6.11 -13.98 -10.91
C ASN A 74 6.13 -12.61 -11.58
N GLU A 75 7.08 -12.41 -12.50
CA GLU A 75 7.29 -11.15 -13.21
C GLU A 75 6.06 -10.70 -14.02
N LYS A 76 5.43 -11.64 -14.73
CA LYS A 76 4.29 -11.31 -15.59
C LYS A 76 3.13 -10.81 -14.75
N LEU A 77 2.79 -11.53 -13.67
CA LEU A 77 1.72 -11.11 -12.76
C LEU A 77 2.07 -9.81 -12.05
N LEU A 78 3.34 -9.62 -11.66
CA LEU A 78 3.80 -8.37 -11.05
C LEU A 78 3.55 -7.19 -12.01
N GLU A 79 4.02 -7.27 -13.25
CA GLU A 79 3.85 -6.22 -14.25
C GLU A 79 2.40 -5.97 -14.66
N GLU A 80 1.53 -6.99 -14.61
CA GLU A 80 0.10 -6.82 -14.84
C GLU A 80 -0.60 -6.17 -13.63
N SER A 81 -0.20 -6.53 -12.41
CA SER A 81 -0.81 -6.07 -11.17
C SER A 81 -0.53 -4.60 -10.86
N ILE A 82 0.70 -4.12 -11.06
CA ILE A 82 1.07 -2.71 -10.86
C ILE A 82 0.39 -1.75 -11.85
N LYS A 83 -0.18 -2.26 -12.94
CA LYS A 83 -0.98 -1.47 -13.90
C LYS A 83 -2.42 -1.28 -13.43
N ILE A 84 -2.91 -2.11 -12.49
CA ILE A 84 -4.30 -2.07 -12.02
C ILE A 84 -4.68 -0.69 -11.44
N PRO A 85 -3.82 -0.02 -10.64
CA PRO A 85 -4.17 1.30 -10.13
C PRO A 85 -4.39 2.38 -11.17
N PHE A 86 -3.74 2.26 -12.34
CA PHE A 86 -3.69 3.29 -13.38
C PHE A 86 -4.58 2.99 -14.58
N SER A 87 -5.06 1.76 -14.73
CA SER A 87 -5.81 1.32 -15.91
C SER A 87 -7.06 0.53 -15.55
N SER A 88 -8.14 0.80 -16.27
CA SER A 88 -9.37 0.00 -16.18
C SER A 88 -9.22 -1.25 -17.04
N GLN A 89 -8.47 -2.23 -16.55
CA GLN A 89 -8.29 -3.51 -17.25
C GLN A 89 -9.63 -4.26 -17.32
N LYS A 90 -10.25 -4.30 -18.50
CA LYS A 90 -11.60 -4.87 -18.69
C LYS A 90 -11.60 -6.40 -18.84
N ASN A 91 -10.46 -7.03 -19.13
CA ASN A 91 -10.37 -8.45 -19.50
C ASN A 91 -9.34 -9.24 -18.66
N ILE A 92 -9.33 -9.04 -17.34
CA ILE A 92 -8.48 -9.84 -16.46
C ILE A 92 -9.06 -11.26 -16.39
N THR A 93 -8.29 -12.27 -16.82
CA THR A 93 -8.67 -13.69 -16.75
C THR A 93 -8.11 -14.38 -15.51
N ASP A 94 -6.92 -13.98 -15.08
CA ASP A 94 -6.22 -14.52 -13.93
C ASP A 94 -6.94 -14.19 -12.61
N ASN A 95 -7.08 -15.20 -11.73
CA ASN A 95 -7.83 -15.06 -10.47
C ASN A 95 -7.09 -14.19 -9.44
N TYR A 96 -5.76 -14.20 -9.42
CA TYR A 96 -4.93 -13.38 -8.55
C TYR A 96 -5.14 -11.89 -8.88
N LEU A 97 -5.03 -11.54 -10.16
CA LEU A 97 -5.26 -10.18 -10.66
C LEU A 97 -6.70 -9.71 -10.44
N LYS A 98 -7.70 -10.60 -10.60
CA LYS A 98 -9.11 -10.29 -10.30
C LYS A 98 -9.32 -9.93 -8.82
N ILE A 99 -8.62 -10.61 -7.90
CA ILE A 99 -8.71 -10.32 -6.47
C ILE A 99 -8.13 -8.93 -6.19
N ILE A 100 -6.92 -8.65 -6.70
CA ILE A 100 -6.28 -7.33 -6.57
C ILE A 100 -7.21 -6.23 -7.11
N GLN A 101 -7.73 -6.41 -8.33
CA GLN A 101 -8.62 -5.43 -8.95
C GLN A 101 -9.90 -5.18 -8.13
N LYS A 102 -10.53 -6.24 -7.58
CA LYS A 102 -11.74 -6.09 -6.77
C LYS A 102 -11.50 -5.25 -5.52
N ILE A 103 -10.42 -5.55 -4.80
CA ILE A 103 -10.08 -4.84 -3.55
C ILE A 103 -9.65 -3.41 -3.87
N TRP A 104 -8.82 -3.20 -4.88
CA TRP A 104 -8.40 -1.87 -5.34
C TRP A 104 -9.59 -1.00 -5.74
N VAL A 105 -10.50 -1.51 -6.59
CA VAL A 105 -11.66 -0.73 -7.06
C VAL A 105 -12.57 -0.33 -5.90
N ASP A 106 -12.75 -1.21 -4.90
CA ASP A 106 -13.55 -0.89 -3.72
C ASP A 106 -12.90 0.18 -2.84
N CYS A 107 -11.63 -0.03 -2.48
CA CYS A 107 -10.82 0.91 -1.70
C CYS A 107 -10.76 2.29 -2.37
N PHE A 108 -10.40 2.33 -3.65
CA PHE A 108 -10.24 3.58 -4.39
C PHE A 108 -11.57 4.33 -4.60
N ARG A 109 -12.70 3.61 -4.67
CA ARG A 109 -14.02 4.27 -4.67
C ARG A 109 -14.27 5.02 -3.38
N SER A 110 -13.85 4.48 -2.24
CA SER A 110 -13.98 5.13 -0.94
C SER A 110 -13.07 6.35 -0.84
N ILE A 111 -11.78 6.21 -1.20
CA ILE A 111 -10.79 7.30 -1.23
C ILE A 111 -11.28 8.50 -2.05
N LYS A 112 -11.95 8.26 -3.19
CA LYS A 112 -12.52 9.34 -4.02
C LYS A 112 -13.57 10.22 -3.32
N GLN A 113 -14.17 9.75 -2.23
CA GLN A 113 -15.18 10.48 -1.47
C GLN A 113 -14.56 11.37 -0.37
N TYR A 114 -13.26 11.26 -0.12
CA TYR A 114 -12.59 12.07 0.90
C TYR A 114 -12.63 13.57 0.53
N PRO A 115 -12.75 14.46 1.52
CA PRO A 115 -13.06 15.87 1.31
C PRO A 115 -11.98 16.60 0.50
N ALA A 116 -10.72 16.23 0.69
CA ALA A 116 -9.57 16.79 -0.01
C ALA A 116 -8.99 15.83 -1.08
N TYR A 117 -9.75 14.82 -1.54
CA TYR A 117 -9.28 13.90 -2.60
C TYR A 117 -8.76 14.65 -3.83
N LYS A 118 -9.54 15.60 -4.37
CA LYS A 118 -9.16 16.33 -5.59
C LYS A 118 -7.85 17.11 -5.43
N LYS A 119 -7.58 17.58 -4.21
CA LYS A 119 -6.43 18.40 -3.82
C LYS A 119 -5.15 17.56 -3.78
N PHE A 120 -5.21 16.39 -3.15
CA PHE A 120 -4.03 15.54 -2.94
C PHE A 120 -3.91 14.34 -3.91
N LYS A 121 -4.86 14.15 -4.84
CA LYS A 121 -4.84 13.00 -5.78
C LYS A 121 -3.52 12.86 -6.54
N THR A 122 -2.91 13.97 -6.97
CA THR A 122 -1.67 13.95 -7.75
C THR A 122 -0.52 13.43 -6.91
N LEU A 123 -0.46 13.85 -5.64
CA LEU A 123 0.54 13.40 -4.69
C LEU A 123 0.38 11.90 -4.38
N PHE A 124 -0.85 11.48 -4.08
CA PHE A 124 -1.19 10.07 -3.83
C PHE A 124 -0.76 9.15 -4.97
N PHE A 125 -1.04 9.51 -6.23
CA PHE A 125 -0.63 8.68 -7.36
C PHE A 125 0.88 8.72 -7.61
N PHE A 126 1.57 9.81 -7.25
CA PHE A 126 3.02 9.86 -7.26
C PHE A 126 3.61 8.89 -6.23
N ASP A 127 3.17 8.94 -4.97
CA ASP A 127 3.69 8.07 -3.91
C ASP A 127 3.25 6.60 -4.07
N LEU A 128 2.09 6.35 -4.69
CA LEU A 128 1.69 5.01 -5.11
C LEU A 128 2.66 4.46 -6.17
N THR A 129 3.10 5.30 -7.11
CA THR A 129 4.11 4.89 -8.09
C THR A 129 5.43 4.54 -7.41
N GLN A 130 5.84 5.29 -6.38
CA GLN A 130 7.05 4.96 -5.61
C GLN A 130 6.91 3.61 -4.88
N THR A 131 5.76 3.35 -4.28
CA THR A 131 5.44 2.08 -3.60
C THR A 131 5.55 0.90 -4.58
N LEU A 132 4.91 1.00 -5.75
CA LEU A 132 4.96 -0.05 -6.77
C LEU A 132 6.36 -0.21 -7.39
N ASN A 133 7.12 0.88 -7.50
CA ASN A 133 8.52 0.84 -7.92
C ASN A 133 9.41 0.12 -6.89
N SER A 134 9.12 0.24 -5.59
CA SER A 134 9.78 -0.55 -4.55
C SER A 134 9.64 -2.05 -4.81
N MET A 135 8.44 -2.51 -5.17
CA MET A 135 8.20 -3.94 -5.46
C MET A 135 8.92 -4.40 -6.72
N ARG A 136 8.94 -3.57 -7.78
CA ARG A 136 9.76 -3.85 -8.98
C ARG A 136 11.23 -3.96 -8.64
N TYR A 137 11.74 -3.03 -7.84
CA TYR A 137 13.12 -3.05 -7.38
C TYR A 137 13.42 -4.30 -6.56
N SER A 138 12.52 -4.66 -5.65
CA SER A 138 12.66 -5.87 -4.83
C SER A 138 12.65 -7.15 -5.67
N TYR A 139 11.83 -7.22 -6.74
CA TYR A 139 11.90 -8.31 -7.71
C TYR A 139 13.28 -8.41 -8.39
N LEU A 140 13.85 -7.28 -8.84
CA LEU A 140 15.17 -7.24 -9.47
C LEU A 140 16.27 -7.67 -8.49
N LEU A 141 16.25 -7.14 -7.27
CA LEU A 141 17.15 -7.52 -6.18
C LEU A 141 17.14 -9.04 -5.98
N ASN A 142 15.94 -9.61 -5.93
CA ASN A 142 15.74 -11.02 -5.65
C ASN A 142 15.97 -11.95 -6.86
N LYS A 143 15.89 -11.44 -8.09
CA LYS A 143 16.04 -12.23 -9.32
C LYS A 143 17.44 -12.16 -9.91
N ILE A 144 18.02 -10.97 -10.00
CA ILE A 144 19.30 -10.70 -10.67
C ILE A 144 20.37 -10.17 -9.72
N LYS A 145 20.08 -10.02 -8.41
CA LYS A 145 21.05 -9.72 -7.34
C LYS A 145 21.82 -8.41 -7.53
N ILE A 146 21.13 -7.36 -7.98
CA ILE A 146 21.71 -6.01 -8.20
C ILE A 146 21.88 -5.17 -6.90
N GLY A 147 21.64 -5.77 -5.74
CA GLY A 147 21.52 -5.06 -4.47
C GLY A 147 22.78 -4.28 -4.09
N ASN A 148 22.60 -3.03 -3.70
CA ASN A 148 23.62 -2.17 -3.13
C ASN A 148 22.99 -1.20 -2.11
N SER A 149 23.80 -0.67 -1.18
CA SER A 149 23.28 0.17 -0.08
C SER A 149 22.61 1.46 -0.56
N LEU A 150 23.08 2.04 -1.66
CA LEU A 150 22.55 3.29 -2.20
C LEU A 150 21.13 3.08 -2.74
N GLU A 151 20.96 2.15 -3.67
CA GLU A 151 19.67 1.87 -4.30
C GLU A 151 18.68 1.22 -3.33
N ASN A 152 19.14 0.34 -2.43
CA ASN A 152 18.30 -0.23 -1.37
C ASN A 152 17.70 0.87 -0.51
N LYS A 153 18.49 1.86 -0.11
CA LYS A 153 18.03 3.01 0.68
C LYS A 153 17.05 3.89 -0.12
N MET A 154 17.23 4.02 -1.43
CA MET A 154 16.37 4.85 -2.26
C MET A 154 15.01 4.21 -2.55
N HIS A 155 14.95 2.89 -2.79
CA HIS A 155 13.74 2.25 -3.30
C HIS A 155 12.95 1.51 -2.23
N LEU A 156 13.60 0.66 -1.42
CA LEU A 156 12.91 -0.29 -0.52
C LEU A 156 12.05 0.37 0.58
N PRO A 157 12.40 1.53 1.15
CA PRO A 157 11.57 2.16 2.17
C PRO A 157 10.16 2.51 1.70
N HIS A 158 9.93 2.70 0.39
CA HIS A 158 8.60 3.01 -0.11
C HIS A 158 7.61 1.84 0.04
N GLY A 159 8.09 0.60 0.16
CA GLY A 159 7.26 -0.59 0.36
C GLY A 159 6.48 -0.61 1.68
N VAL A 160 6.86 0.17 2.70
CA VAL A 160 6.07 0.28 3.95
C VAL A 160 4.95 1.33 3.89
N MET A 161 4.78 1.98 2.73
CA MET A 161 3.62 2.83 2.40
C MET A 161 3.38 4.06 3.30
N VAL A 162 4.33 4.48 4.15
CA VAL A 162 4.12 5.59 5.11
C VAL A 162 3.71 6.88 4.41
N LEU A 163 4.41 7.28 3.34
CA LEU A 163 4.06 8.46 2.56
C LEU A 163 2.67 8.33 1.93
N LEU A 164 2.37 7.17 1.33
CA LEU A 164 1.09 6.92 0.66
C LEU A 164 -0.09 6.94 1.64
N HIS A 165 0.06 6.35 2.82
CA HIS A 165 -0.94 6.41 3.88
C HIS A 165 -1.10 7.83 4.43
N SER A 166 -0.02 8.62 4.47
CA SER A 166 -0.11 10.03 4.87
C SER A 166 -0.84 10.88 3.84
N ASP A 167 -0.74 10.55 2.55
CA ASP A 167 -1.56 11.21 1.52
C ASP A 167 -3.06 10.93 1.72
N MET A 168 -3.41 9.72 2.16
CA MET A 168 -4.81 9.40 2.54
C MET A 168 -5.28 10.21 3.75
N ASP A 169 -4.39 10.45 4.72
CA ASP A 169 -4.67 11.33 5.87
C ASP A 169 -4.93 12.75 5.39
N LEU A 170 -4.04 13.29 4.54
CA LEU A 170 -4.20 14.62 3.94
C LEU A 170 -5.52 14.75 3.17
N MET A 171 -5.94 13.68 2.46
CA MET A 171 -7.24 13.65 1.79
C MET A 171 -8.43 13.72 2.76
N CYS A 172 -8.27 13.23 3.99
CA CYS A 172 -9.26 13.31 5.07
C CYS A 172 -9.19 14.61 5.89
N SER A 173 -8.19 15.46 5.65
CA SER A 173 -7.95 16.71 6.39
C SER A 173 -8.49 17.93 5.65
N SER A 174 -9.77 18.26 5.88
CA SER A 174 -10.44 19.36 5.15
C SER A 174 -9.79 20.73 5.33
N LYS A 175 -9.11 20.95 6.46
CA LYS A 175 -8.50 22.23 6.86
C LYS A 175 -6.99 22.31 6.68
N PHE A 176 -6.33 21.27 6.15
CA PHE A 176 -4.87 21.26 6.03
C PHE A 176 -4.37 22.33 5.04
N ASN A 177 -3.34 23.09 5.45
CA ASN A 177 -2.69 24.12 4.66
C ASN A 177 -1.60 23.51 3.76
N GLU A 178 -1.74 23.62 2.43
CA GLU A 178 -0.78 23.03 1.47
C GLU A 178 0.63 23.60 1.61
N ASN A 179 0.75 24.83 2.07
CA ASN A 179 2.05 25.47 2.27
C ASN A 179 2.88 24.77 3.37
N GLU A 180 2.25 23.95 4.22
CA GLU A 180 2.92 23.13 5.22
C GLU A 180 3.50 21.83 4.67
N LEU A 181 3.09 21.42 3.45
CA LEU A 181 3.51 20.15 2.85
C LEU A 181 5.03 20.04 2.71
N LYS A 182 5.70 21.15 2.37
CA LYS A 182 7.17 21.21 2.26
C LYS A 182 7.89 20.90 3.58
N TYR A 183 7.24 21.14 4.72
CA TYR A 183 7.78 20.84 6.05
C TYR A 183 7.37 19.44 6.53
N LEU A 184 6.15 19.02 6.19
CA LEU A 184 5.64 17.69 6.57
C LEU A 184 6.37 16.56 5.83
N ARG A 185 6.64 16.72 4.52
CA ARG A 185 7.19 15.63 3.71
C ARG A 185 8.54 15.07 4.20
N PRO A 186 9.55 15.89 4.57
CA PRO A 186 10.78 15.38 5.15
C PRO A 186 10.55 14.56 6.43
N PHE A 187 9.63 15.00 7.29
CA PHE A 187 9.27 14.25 8.51
C PHE A 187 8.66 12.89 8.19
N LEU A 188 7.73 12.85 7.23
CA LEU A 188 7.12 11.59 6.78
C LEU A 188 8.14 10.65 6.12
N TYR A 189 9.12 11.19 5.40
CA TYR A 189 10.20 10.41 4.83
C TYR A 189 11.06 9.75 5.92
N LEU A 190 11.41 10.49 6.98
CA LEU A 190 12.12 9.92 8.13
C LEU A 190 11.29 8.84 8.84
N ALA A 191 9.98 9.08 9.02
CA ALA A 191 9.08 8.08 9.58
C ALA A 191 9.02 6.81 8.70
N GLN A 192 9.08 6.97 7.38
CA GLN A 192 9.18 5.86 6.43
C GLN A 192 10.48 5.06 6.61
N GLU A 193 11.63 5.73 6.72
CA GLU A 193 12.91 5.05 6.96
C GLU A 193 12.90 4.25 8.27
N ILE A 194 12.36 4.83 9.35
CA ILE A 194 12.23 4.14 10.64
C ILE A 194 11.29 2.93 10.53
N SER A 195 10.15 3.11 9.87
CA SER A 195 9.17 2.03 9.66
C SER A 195 9.76 0.91 8.81
N HIS A 196 10.57 1.23 7.80
CA HIS A 196 11.28 0.25 6.99
C HIS A 196 12.31 -0.55 7.80
N ILE A 197 13.11 0.12 8.65
CA ILE A 197 14.03 -0.57 9.57
C ILE A 197 13.26 -1.50 10.50
N GLY A 198 12.13 -1.04 11.07
CA GLY A 198 11.26 -1.86 11.91
C GLY A 198 10.69 -3.07 11.16
N ASN A 199 10.29 -2.90 9.90
CA ASN A 199 9.84 -4.00 9.06
C ASN A 199 10.98 -5.02 8.84
N LEU A 200 12.16 -4.55 8.40
CA LEU A 200 13.33 -5.41 8.17
C LEU A 200 13.70 -6.23 9.40
N LEU A 201 13.73 -5.64 10.60
CA LEU A 201 14.04 -6.38 11.83
C LEU A 201 13.03 -7.50 12.13
N ASN A 202 11.76 -7.31 11.73
CA ASN A 202 10.69 -8.29 11.94
C ASN A 202 10.58 -9.34 10.82
N THR A 203 11.11 -9.06 9.63
CA THR A 203 11.06 -9.97 8.47
C THR A 203 12.38 -10.68 8.19
N TYR A 204 13.51 -10.10 8.59
CA TYR A 204 14.87 -10.64 8.43
C TYR A 204 15.01 -12.14 8.77
N PRO A 205 14.46 -12.66 9.89
CA PRO A 205 14.59 -14.08 10.21
C PRO A 205 13.93 -15.01 9.19
N ARG A 206 12.94 -14.53 8.43
CA ARG A 206 12.26 -15.29 7.37
C ARG A 206 12.89 -15.10 5.99
N GLU A 207 13.71 -14.07 5.81
CA GLU A 207 14.24 -13.65 4.50
C GLU A 207 15.66 -14.18 4.22
N ILE A 208 16.38 -14.68 5.23
CA ILE A 208 17.75 -15.23 5.10
C ILE A 208 17.81 -16.75 4.99
N ILE A 209 16.67 -17.43 5.17
CA ILE A 209 16.57 -18.89 5.09
C ILE A 209 16.39 -19.35 3.65
#